data_AF-A0A3C1KMU4-F1
#
_entry.id   AF-A0A3C1KMU4-F1
#
_cell.length_a   1.000
_cell.length_b   1.000
_cell.length_c   1.000
_cell.angle_alpha   90.00
_cell.angle_beta   90.00
_cell.angle_gamma   90.00
#
_symmetry.space_group_name_H-M   'P 1'
#
loop_
_entity.id
_entity.type
_entity.pdbx_description
1 polymer ?
#
loop_
_entity_poly.entity_id
_entity_poly.type
_entity_poly.pdbx_seq_one_letter_code
_entity_poly.pdbx_strand_id
1 'polypeptide(L)'
;WLEPGILREWAALHSQWNVSDPRAGDQQVFAWEEGRRDTSLAAGRLLDLHQQGVDVPCVWSARHVREANRLHIDHCFPWSRWFNNDLWNLLPARSDVNLAKGDKLPSALALSSAHGRILDWWDQAWLGSPYRERFLLEAAVSLPTLVEEPAPADIYQAMLHQRARLKADQQLAEWGFAR
;
A
#
# COMPACT_ATOMS: atom_id res chain seq x y z
N TRP A 1 14.02 -8.40 -5.10
CA TRP A 1 13.70 -8.13 -3.68
C TRP A 1 14.96 -8.36 -2.87
N LEU A 2 15.56 -7.32 -2.30
CA LEU A 2 16.73 -7.45 -1.42
C LEU A 2 16.25 -7.40 0.03
N GLU A 3 16.67 -8.37 0.81
CA GLU A 3 16.21 -8.61 2.17
C GLU A 3 16.62 -7.44 3.11
N PRO A 4 15.79 -7.01 4.08
CA PRO A 4 16.11 -5.89 4.98
C PRO A 4 17.39 -6.05 5.82
N GLY A 5 17.92 -7.28 5.95
CA GLY A 5 19.24 -7.55 6.51
C GLY A 5 20.37 -7.00 5.62
N ILE A 6 20.23 -7.16 4.29
CA ILE A 6 21.22 -6.72 3.31
C ILE A 6 21.31 -5.19 3.29
N LEU A 7 20.19 -4.48 3.45
CA LEU A 7 20.19 -3.00 3.54
C LEU A 7 20.95 -2.49 4.78
N ARG A 8 20.86 -3.20 5.91
CA ARG A 8 21.60 -2.86 7.14
C ARG A 8 23.08 -3.16 7.01
N GLU A 9 23.43 -4.30 6.40
CA GLU A 9 24.84 -4.65 6.17
C GLU A 9 25.50 -3.75 5.12
N TRP A 10 24.78 -3.36 4.06
CA TRP A 10 25.29 -2.39 3.07
C TRP A 10 25.52 -1.00 3.64
N ALA A 11 24.59 -0.51 4.47
CA ALA A 11 24.76 0.79 5.15
C ALA A 11 25.95 0.77 6.14
N ALA A 12 26.13 -0.34 6.86
CA ALA A 12 27.27 -0.51 7.76
C ALA A 12 28.60 -0.62 7.00
N LEU A 13 28.64 -1.38 5.90
CA LEU A 13 29.81 -1.47 5.00
C LEU A 13 30.17 -0.10 4.44
N HIS A 14 29.23 0.67 3.89
CA HIS A 14 29.54 1.99 3.31
C HIS A 14 30.12 2.98 4.32
N SER A 15 29.72 2.89 5.60
CA SER A 15 30.28 3.74 6.66
C SER A 15 31.75 3.42 7.01
N GLN A 16 32.20 2.19 6.76
CA GLN A 16 33.57 1.76 7.02
C GLN A 16 34.56 2.11 5.89
N TRP A 17 34.07 2.35 4.67
CA TRP A 17 34.92 2.67 3.51
C TRP A 17 35.19 4.17 3.32
N ASN A 18 34.57 5.04 4.12
CA ASN A 18 34.70 6.49 3.97
C ASN A 18 35.95 7.08 4.66
N VAL A 19 37.11 6.46 4.40
CA VAL A 19 38.40 7.08 4.65
C VAL A 19 38.95 7.57 3.30
N SER A 20 38.68 8.84 3.01
CA SER A 20 39.39 9.69 2.02
C SER A 20 38.89 9.66 0.56
N ASP A 21 37.72 10.23 0.25
CA ASP A 21 37.48 10.84 -1.07
C ASP A 21 37.02 12.31 -0.90
N PRO A 22 37.80 13.31 -1.40
CA PRO A 22 37.44 14.73 -1.34
C PRO A 22 36.23 15.12 -2.20
N ARG A 23 35.66 14.20 -2.99
CA ARG A 23 34.41 14.40 -3.75
C ARG A 23 33.15 13.97 -2.99
N ALA A 24 33.24 13.78 -1.68
CA ALA A 24 32.12 13.58 -0.77
C ALA A 24 31.18 14.82 -0.63
N GLY A 25 31.12 15.67 -1.66
CA GLY A 25 30.27 16.86 -1.74
C GLY A 25 28.92 16.64 -2.41
N ASP A 26 28.62 15.41 -2.85
CA ASP A 26 27.33 15.07 -3.47
C ASP A 26 26.58 14.00 -2.68
N GLN A 27 26.45 14.22 -1.37
CA GLN A 27 25.57 13.43 -0.49
C GLN A 27 24.07 13.65 -0.78
N GLN A 28 23.70 14.45 -1.77
CA GLN A 28 22.32 14.66 -2.22
C GLN A 28 21.88 13.75 -3.38
N VAL A 29 22.80 13.04 -4.03
CA VAL A 29 22.44 12.15 -5.17
C VAL A 29 21.76 10.85 -4.70
N PHE A 30 21.89 10.51 -3.41
CA PHE A 30 21.13 9.45 -2.75
C PHE A 30 20.08 10.00 -1.79
N ALA A 31 19.54 11.20 -2.04
CA ALA A 31 18.26 11.56 -1.46
C ALA A 31 17.17 10.70 -2.13
N TRP A 32 17.03 9.47 -1.65
CA TRP A 32 15.95 8.53 -1.96
C TRP A 32 14.58 9.24 -1.85
N GLU A 33 14.03 9.71 -2.98
CA GLU A 33 12.63 10.15 -3.05
C GLU A 33 11.65 8.98 -2.79
N GLU A 34 12.12 7.73 -2.93
CA GLU A 34 11.39 6.47 -2.69
C GLU A 34 10.97 6.21 -1.22
N GLY A 35 11.32 7.08 -0.26
CA GLY A 35 11.15 6.84 1.18
C GLY A 35 9.98 7.55 1.86
N ARG A 36 9.17 8.33 1.14
CA ARG A 36 8.07 9.11 1.75
C ARG A 36 6.74 8.39 1.57
N ARG A 37 5.93 8.38 2.63
CA ARG A 37 4.53 7.97 2.55
C ARG A 37 3.80 8.86 1.53
N ASP A 38 3.25 8.26 0.47
CA ASP A 38 2.52 8.98 -0.57
C ASP A 38 1.19 8.28 -0.90
N THR A 39 0.13 9.07 -0.98
CA THR A 39 -1.21 8.64 -1.39
C THR A 39 -1.82 9.57 -2.43
N SER A 40 -1.06 10.53 -2.96
CA SER A 40 -1.54 11.61 -3.81
C SER A 40 -2.20 11.09 -5.09
N LEU A 41 -1.58 10.11 -5.75
CA LEU A 41 -2.10 9.49 -6.95
C LEU A 41 -3.45 8.79 -6.72
N ALA A 42 -3.56 8.00 -5.66
CA ALA A 42 -4.80 7.33 -5.28
C ALA A 42 -5.89 8.32 -4.84
N ALA A 43 -5.52 9.39 -4.14
CA ALA A 43 -6.45 10.44 -3.74
C ALA A 43 -6.99 11.21 -4.95
N GLY A 44 -6.13 11.54 -5.91
CA GLY A 44 -6.52 12.13 -7.19
C GLY A 44 -7.46 11.21 -7.97
N ARG A 45 -7.12 9.93 -8.08
CA ARG A 45 -7.96 8.94 -8.78
C ARG A 45 -9.34 8.80 -8.14
N LEU A 46 -9.42 8.80 -6.81
CA LEU A 46 -10.69 8.75 -6.07
C LEU A 46 -11.54 10.00 -6.35
N LEU A 47 -10.92 11.18 -6.40
CA LEU A 47 -11.61 12.42 -6.71
C LEU A 47 -12.12 12.44 -8.16
N ASP A 48 -11.32 11.99 -9.12
CA ASP A 48 -11.71 11.91 -10.54
C ASP A 48 -12.94 11.01 -10.72
N LEU A 49 -12.93 9.82 -10.10
CA LEU A 49 -14.06 8.89 -10.13
C LEU A 49 -15.31 9.52 -9.50
N HIS A 50 -15.16 10.22 -8.38
CA HIS A 50 -16.27 10.93 -7.75
C HIS A 50 -16.87 12.02 -8.65
N GLN A 51 -16.02 12.79 -9.35
CA GLN A 51 -16.46 13.81 -10.32
C GLN A 51 -17.17 13.20 -11.53
N GLN A 52 -16.85 11.96 -11.89
CA GLN A 52 -17.53 11.20 -12.94
C GLN A 52 -18.86 10.57 -12.47
N GLY A 53 -19.26 10.82 -11.21
CA GLY A 53 -20.49 10.29 -10.63
C GLY A 53 -20.37 8.84 -10.13
N VAL A 54 -19.15 8.30 -10.06
CA VAL A 54 -18.89 6.96 -9.52
C VAL A 54 -18.90 7.04 -7.98
N ASP A 55 -19.80 6.29 -7.37
CA ASP A 55 -19.94 6.22 -5.92
C ASP A 55 -19.01 5.13 -5.33
N VAL A 56 -17.81 5.54 -4.93
CA VAL A 56 -16.81 4.66 -4.32
C VAL A 56 -17.01 4.62 -2.80
N PRO A 57 -17.44 3.49 -2.21
CA PRO A 57 -17.62 3.37 -0.78
C PRO A 57 -16.28 3.26 -0.04
N CYS A 58 -16.28 3.54 1.26
CA CYS A 58 -15.16 3.15 2.11
C CYS A 58 -15.02 1.62 2.13
N VAL A 59 -13.85 1.13 1.74
CA VAL A 59 -13.55 -0.30 1.66
C VAL A 59 -13.83 -1.01 2.98
N TRP A 60 -13.48 -0.39 4.10
CA TRP A 60 -13.61 -1.04 5.39
C TRP A 60 -15.05 -1.05 5.93
N SER A 61 -15.73 0.10 5.92
CA SER A 61 -17.04 0.25 6.56
C SER A 61 -18.23 0.04 5.62
N ALA A 62 -17.98 -0.12 4.31
CA ALA A 62 -18.98 -0.07 3.23
C ALA A 62 -19.80 1.23 3.17
N ARG A 63 -19.54 2.21 4.03
CA ARG A 63 -20.25 3.48 4.03
C ARG A 63 -19.76 4.35 2.89
N HIS A 64 -20.70 4.90 2.14
CA HIS A 64 -20.44 5.90 1.12
C HIS A 64 -19.84 7.18 1.72
N VAL A 65 -19.00 7.85 0.92
CA VAL A 65 -18.30 9.07 1.34
C VAL A 65 -18.78 10.23 0.47
N ARG A 66 -19.87 10.86 0.92
CA ARG A 66 -20.50 11.98 0.21
C ARG A 66 -19.73 13.30 0.33
N GLU A 67 -19.01 13.46 1.43
CA GLU A 67 -18.29 14.69 1.74
C GLU A 67 -16.83 14.55 1.32
N ALA A 68 -16.35 15.39 0.40
CA ALA A 68 -15.00 15.29 -0.13
C ALA A 68 -13.90 15.37 0.95
N ASN A 69 -14.12 16.15 2.02
CA ASN A 69 -13.20 16.26 3.15
C ASN A 69 -13.09 14.98 4.02
N ARG A 70 -13.97 14.00 3.79
CA ARG A 70 -13.93 12.69 4.47
C ARG A 70 -13.31 11.60 3.61
N LEU A 71 -12.96 11.90 2.35
CA LEU A 71 -12.26 10.98 1.46
C LEU A 71 -10.79 10.89 1.86
N HIS A 72 -10.37 9.73 2.33
CA HIS A 72 -8.98 9.42 2.61
C HIS A 72 -8.55 8.21 1.79
N ILE A 73 -7.23 8.07 1.64
CA ILE A 73 -6.60 6.83 1.20
C ILE A 73 -5.94 6.17 2.41
N ASP A 74 -6.33 4.94 2.68
CA ASP A 74 -5.70 4.05 3.65
C ASP A 74 -4.60 3.23 2.98
N HIS A 75 -3.52 3.02 3.70
CA HIS A 75 -2.52 2.01 3.38
C HIS A 75 -2.98 0.70 3.99
N CYS A 76 -3.46 -0.25 3.18
CA CYS A 76 -3.99 -1.54 3.63
C CYS A 76 -3.05 -2.18 4.64
N PHE A 77 -1.78 -2.30 4.27
CA PHE A 77 -0.67 -2.55 5.18
C PHE A 77 -0.01 -1.22 5.54
N PRO A 78 0.06 -0.87 6.83
CA PRO A 78 0.46 0.45 7.27
C PRO A 78 1.89 0.77 6.81
N TRP A 79 2.08 2.00 6.31
CA TRP A 79 3.37 2.50 5.84
C TRP A 79 4.49 2.28 6.86
N SER A 80 4.21 2.52 8.14
CA SER A 80 5.16 2.35 9.25
C SER A 80 5.72 0.92 9.41
N ARG A 81 5.12 -0.09 8.75
CA ARG A 81 5.52 -1.51 8.85
C ARG A 81 5.98 -2.12 7.53
N TRP A 82 5.49 -1.62 6.41
CA TRP A 82 5.73 -2.19 5.09
C TRP A 82 6.39 -1.22 4.09
N PHE A 83 6.43 0.08 4.39
CA PHE A 83 7.04 1.12 3.53
C PHE A 83 6.64 0.99 2.06
N ASN A 84 5.35 0.72 1.82
CA ASN A 84 4.85 0.41 0.49
C ASN A 84 3.76 1.39 0.03
N ASN A 85 4.02 2.10 -1.05
CA ASN A 85 3.07 3.00 -1.72
C ASN A 85 2.42 2.38 -2.97
N ASP A 86 2.64 1.09 -3.23
CA ASP A 86 2.04 0.40 -4.38
C ASP A 86 0.53 0.58 -4.42
N LEU A 87 -0.01 0.70 -5.63
CA LEU A 87 -1.41 0.97 -5.90
C LEU A 87 -2.34 -0.11 -5.33
N TRP A 88 -1.90 -1.37 -5.26
CA TRP A 88 -2.66 -2.44 -4.61
C TRP A 88 -2.83 -2.21 -3.10
N ASN A 89 -1.89 -1.53 -2.47
CA ASN A 89 -1.88 -1.24 -1.03
C ASN A 89 -2.66 0.04 -0.68
N LEU A 90 -3.13 0.81 -1.66
CA LEU A 90 -3.82 2.08 -1.47
C LEU A 90 -5.33 1.93 -1.68
N LEU A 91 -6.12 2.11 -0.61
CA LEU A 91 -7.56 1.81 -0.60
C LEU A 91 -8.39 3.03 -0.16
N PRO A 92 -9.57 3.27 -0.75
CA PRO A 92 -10.44 4.36 -0.35
C PRO A 92 -11.07 4.07 1.01
N ALA A 93 -10.95 5.04 1.91
CA ALA A 93 -11.47 4.94 3.26
C ALA A 93 -12.10 6.26 3.68
N ARG A 94 -13.02 6.19 4.64
CA ARG A 94 -13.41 7.39 5.38
C ARG A 94 -12.29 7.79 6.34
N SER A 95 -12.11 9.09 6.53
CA SER A 95 -11.11 9.63 7.45
C SER A 95 -11.23 9.09 8.89
N ASP A 96 -12.45 9.02 9.43
CA ASP A 96 -12.74 8.47 10.76
C ASP A 96 -12.31 6.99 10.90
N VAL A 97 -12.62 6.17 9.90
CA VAL A 97 -12.26 4.75 9.87
C VAL A 97 -10.76 4.54 9.68
N ASN A 98 -10.14 5.30 8.78
CA ASN A 98 -8.70 5.25 8.53
C ASN A 98 -7.90 5.61 9.79
N LEU A 99 -8.29 6.68 10.49
CA LEU A 99 -7.67 7.09 11.75
C LEU A 99 -7.85 6.02 12.86
N ALA A 100 -9.02 5.38 12.93
CA ALA A 100 -9.27 4.31 13.91
C ALA A 100 -8.41 3.05 13.65
N LYS A 101 -8.18 2.70 12.37
CA LYS A 101 -7.24 1.65 11.98
C LYS A 101 -5.83 2.01 12.41
N GLY A 102 -5.34 3.19 12.01
CA GLY A 102 -4.00 3.67 12.31
C GLY A 102 -2.92 2.71 11.79
N ASP A 103 -1.84 2.51 12.57
CA ASP A 103 -0.71 1.65 12.21
C ASP A 103 -0.93 0.14 12.43
N LYS A 104 -2.19 -0.30 12.49
CA LYS A 104 -2.54 -1.71 12.70
C LYS A 104 -2.77 -2.42 11.36
N LEU A 105 -2.51 -3.72 11.34
CA LEU A 105 -2.90 -4.55 10.19
C LEU A 105 -4.41 -4.81 10.22
N PRO A 106 -5.11 -4.80 9.08
CA PRO A 106 -6.49 -5.28 9.04
C PRO A 106 -6.52 -6.78 9.38
N SER A 107 -7.46 -7.18 10.21
CA SER A 107 -7.70 -8.58 10.56
C SER A 107 -8.18 -9.38 9.35
N ALA A 108 -8.07 -10.72 9.42
CA ALA A 108 -8.56 -11.60 8.36
C ALA A 108 -10.06 -11.39 8.10
N LEU A 109 -10.84 -11.17 9.16
CA LEU A 109 -12.27 -10.89 9.06
C LEU A 109 -12.54 -9.55 8.36
N ALA A 110 -11.78 -8.50 8.68
CA ALA A 110 -11.91 -7.20 8.04
C ALA A 110 -11.57 -7.25 6.54
N LEU A 111 -10.51 -7.99 6.16
CA LEU A 111 -10.17 -8.20 4.76
C LEU A 111 -11.24 -9.02 4.03
N SER A 112 -11.72 -10.10 4.64
CA SER A 112 -12.77 -10.93 4.06
C SER A 112 -14.07 -10.15 3.85
N SER A 113 -14.50 -9.33 4.81
CA SER A 113 -15.69 -8.49 4.66
C SER A 113 -15.52 -7.38 3.63
N ALA A 114 -14.27 -6.96 3.36
CA ALA A 114 -13.88 -5.96 2.39
C ALA A 114 -13.57 -6.50 0.99
N HIS A 115 -13.52 -7.82 0.81
CA HIS A 115 -13.05 -8.49 -0.41
C HIS A 115 -13.62 -7.90 -1.70
N GLY A 116 -14.95 -7.88 -1.85
CA GLY A 116 -15.61 -7.34 -3.04
C GLY A 116 -15.24 -5.88 -3.29
N ARG A 117 -15.28 -5.04 -2.25
CA ARG A 117 -14.98 -3.60 -2.37
C ARG A 117 -13.52 -3.33 -2.73
N ILE A 118 -12.59 -4.18 -2.32
CA ILE A 118 -11.18 -4.08 -2.71
C ILE A 118 -11.03 -4.39 -4.20
N LEU A 119 -11.63 -5.49 -4.66
CA LEU A 119 -11.57 -5.86 -6.07
C LEU A 119 -12.25 -4.81 -6.95
N ASP A 120 -13.43 -4.34 -6.57
CA ASP A 120 -14.17 -3.30 -7.27
C ASP A 120 -13.36 -1.99 -7.36
N TRP A 121 -12.64 -1.63 -6.29
CA TRP A 121 -11.76 -0.47 -6.29
C TRP A 121 -10.59 -0.65 -7.27
N TRP A 122 -9.89 -1.79 -7.23
CA TRP A 122 -8.78 -2.04 -8.14
C TRP A 122 -9.21 -2.04 -9.60
N ASP A 123 -10.38 -2.60 -9.89
CA ASP A 123 -10.96 -2.61 -11.23
C ASP A 123 -11.20 -1.19 -11.76
N GLN A 124 -11.95 -0.39 -11.00
CA GLN A 124 -12.33 0.98 -11.38
C GLN A 124 -11.13 1.94 -11.38
N ALA A 125 -10.25 1.83 -10.39
CA ALA A 125 -9.14 2.75 -10.24
C ALA A 125 -8.02 2.44 -11.22
N TRP A 126 -7.67 1.16 -11.41
CA TRP A 126 -6.39 0.77 -12.01
C TRP A 126 -6.53 -0.09 -13.25
N LEU A 127 -7.32 -1.17 -13.21
CA LEU A 127 -7.33 -2.16 -14.28
C LEU A 127 -8.00 -1.65 -15.56
N GLY A 128 -9.03 -0.82 -15.43
CA GLY A 128 -9.67 -0.12 -16.55
C GLY A 128 -9.01 1.21 -16.93
N SER A 129 -7.82 1.53 -16.41
CA SER A 129 -7.19 2.84 -16.56
C SER A 129 -5.77 2.76 -17.15
N PRO A 130 -5.17 3.90 -17.55
CA PRO A 130 -3.76 3.92 -17.99
C PRO A 130 -2.76 3.43 -16.94
N TYR A 131 -3.17 3.26 -15.69
CA TYR A 131 -2.32 2.75 -14.60
C TYR A 131 -2.28 1.22 -14.50
N ARG A 132 -3.00 0.48 -15.37
CA ARG A 132 -3.07 -0.99 -15.32
C ARG A 132 -1.69 -1.65 -15.23
N GLU A 133 -0.79 -1.31 -16.16
CA GLU A 133 0.54 -1.92 -16.23
C GLU A 133 1.34 -1.68 -14.94
N ARG A 134 1.33 -0.43 -14.46
CA ARG A 134 1.98 -0.05 -13.20
C ARG A 134 1.41 -0.85 -12.02
N PHE A 135 0.09 -0.93 -11.90
CA PHE A 135 -0.57 -1.69 -10.82
C PHE A 135 -0.16 -3.16 -10.82
N LEU A 136 -0.16 -3.81 -12.00
CA LEU A 136 0.23 -5.22 -12.13
C LEU A 136 1.71 -5.43 -11.82
N LEU A 137 2.58 -4.54 -12.30
CA LEU A 137 4.02 -4.60 -12.03
C LEU A 137 4.33 -4.44 -10.53
N GLU A 138 3.75 -3.43 -9.89
CA GLU A 138 3.89 -3.19 -8.45
C GLU A 138 3.39 -4.39 -7.64
N ALA A 139 2.23 -4.95 -8.00
CA ALA A 139 1.71 -6.16 -7.36
C ALA A 139 2.68 -7.35 -7.52
N ALA A 140 3.15 -7.63 -8.75
CA ALA A 140 4.06 -8.74 -9.03
C ALA A 140 5.42 -8.62 -8.32
N VAL A 141 5.93 -7.41 -8.15
CA VAL A 141 7.21 -7.16 -7.46
C VAL A 141 7.08 -7.31 -5.94
N SER A 142 5.96 -6.87 -5.36
CA SER A 142 5.78 -6.79 -3.92
C SER A 142 5.08 -8.00 -3.30
N LEU A 143 4.31 -8.76 -4.09
CA LEU A 143 3.56 -9.92 -3.63
C LEU A 143 4.17 -11.19 -4.24
N PRO A 144 4.68 -12.13 -3.41
CA PRO A 144 5.27 -13.36 -3.91
C PRO A 144 4.19 -14.23 -4.58
N THR A 145 4.62 -15.18 -5.41
CA THR A 145 3.79 -16.23 -6.04
C THR A 145 2.81 -15.76 -7.13
N LEU A 146 2.82 -14.49 -7.52
CA LEU A 146 2.04 -14.04 -8.67
C LEU A 146 2.68 -14.51 -9.98
N VAL A 147 1.82 -14.92 -10.92
CA VAL A 147 2.18 -15.30 -12.28
C VAL A 147 2.25 -14.07 -13.20
N GLU A 148 2.69 -14.25 -14.44
CA GLU A 148 2.56 -13.21 -15.48
C GLU A 148 1.07 -12.92 -15.73
N GLU A 149 0.69 -11.64 -15.63
CA GLU A 149 -0.70 -11.14 -15.74
C GLU A 149 -1.70 -11.75 -14.74
N PRO A 150 -1.54 -11.50 -13.43
CA PRO A 150 -2.42 -12.07 -12.42
C PRO A 150 -3.84 -11.47 -12.50
N ALA A 151 -4.86 -12.29 -12.24
CA ALA A 151 -6.21 -11.78 -12.05
C ALA A 151 -6.31 -11.02 -10.71
N PRO A 152 -7.31 -10.14 -10.53
CA PRO A 152 -7.46 -9.37 -9.28
C PRO A 152 -7.63 -10.25 -8.04
N ALA A 153 -8.27 -11.42 -8.21
CA ALA A 153 -8.41 -12.41 -7.17
C ALA A 153 -7.05 -13.01 -6.74
N ASP A 154 -6.13 -13.22 -7.68
CA ASP A 154 -4.79 -13.75 -7.40
C ASP A 154 -3.97 -12.74 -6.60
N ILE A 155 -4.02 -11.45 -6.99
CA ILE A 155 -3.41 -10.34 -6.26
C ILE A 155 -3.95 -10.29 -4.82
N TYR A 156 -5.27 -10.43 -4.66
CA TYR A 156 -5.88 -10.46 -3.32
C TYR A 156 -5.39 -11.66 -2.49
N GLN A 157 -5.29 -12.86 -3.06
CA GLN A 157 -4.76 -14.03 -2.35
C GLN A 157 -3.31 -13.83 -1.95
N ALA A 158 -2.46 -13.35 -2.86
CA ALA A 158 -1.06 -13.06 -2.57
C ALA A 158 -0.92 -11.97 -1.49
N MET A 159 -1.79 -10.96 -1.49
CA MET A 159 -1.91 -9.98 -0.41
C MET A 159 -2.26 -10.65 0.93
N LEU A 160 -3.20 -11.61 0.98
CA LEU A 160 -3.51 -12.33 2.22
C LEU A 160 -2.31 -13.12 2.76
N HIS A 161 -1.56 -13.78 1.89
CA HIS A 161 -0.33 -14.47 2.26
C HIS A 161 0.71 -13.50 2.83
N GLN A 162 0.89 -12.34 2.17
CA GLN A 162 1.82 -11.32 2.66
C GLN A 162 1.39 -10.73 4.01
N ARG A 163 0.09 -10.51 4.24
CA ARG A 163 -0.42 -10.13 5.56
C ARG A 163 -0.05 -11.16 6.63
N ALA A 164 -0.28 -12.45 6.34
CA ALA A 164 -0.03 -13.52 7.31
C ALA A 164 1.46 -13.56 7.70
N ARG A 165 2.35 -13.40 6.72
CA ARG A 165 3.79 -13.27 6.92
C ARG A 165 4.15 -12.05 7.77
N LEU A 166 3.68 -10.85 7.41
CA LEU A 166 3.94 -9.62 8.18
C LEU A 166 3.47 -9.72 9.63
N LYS A 167 2.32 -10.36 9.86
CA LYS A 167 1.80 -10.59 11.21
C LYS A 167 2.70 -11.52 12.01
N ALA A 168 3.16 -12.62 11.41
CA ALA A 168 4.03 -13.59 12.06
C ALA A 168 5.41 -12.99 12.38
N ASP A 169 6.00 -12.28 11.43
CA ASP A 169 7.37 -11.75 11.55
C ASP A 169 7.48 -10.58 12.54
N GLN A 170 6.46 -9.73 12.63
CA GLN A 170 6.52 -8.48 13.39
C GLN A 170 5.55 -8.41 14.59
N GLN A 171 4.79 -9.47 14.88
CA GLN A 171 3.78 -9.53 15.96
C GLN A 171 2.83 -8.31 16.00
N LEU A 172 2.34 -7.92 14.82
CA LEU A 172 1.55 -6.69 14.67
C LEU A 172 0.16 -6.81 15.30
N ALA A 173 -0.25 -5.74 15.97
CA ALA A 173 -1.62 -5.57 16.42
C ALA A 173 -2.58 -5.53 15.21
N GLU A 174 -3.73 -6.17 15.38
CA GLU A 174 -4.77 -6.22 14.35
C GLU A 174 -5.89 -5.22 14.62
N TRP A 175 -6.52 -4.80 13.54
CA TRP A 175 -7.69 -3.97 13.53
C TRP A 175 -8.87 -4.68 12.88
N GLY A 176 -10.06 -4.49 13.45
CA GLY A 176 -11.33 -4.93 12.87
C GLY A 176 -12.47 -4.20 13.55
N PHE A 177 -13.62 -4.16 12.89
CA PHE A 177 -14.85 -3.74 13.57
C PHE A 177 -15.22 -4.80 14.62
N ALA A 178 -15.56 -4.35 15.83
CA ALA A 178 -16.18 -5.24 16.81
C ALA A 178 -17.46 -5.84 16.20
N ARG A 179 -17.69 -7.13 16.45
CA ARG A 179 -18.94 -7.80 16.08
C ARG A 179 -20.11 -7.24 16.87
#